data_AF-A0A6A1W988-F1
#
_entry.id   AF-A0A6A1W988-F1
#
_cell.length_a   1.000
_cell.length_b   1.000
_cell.length_c   1.000
_cell.angle_alpha   90.00
_cell.angle_beta   90.00
_cell.angle_gamma   90.00
#
_symmetry.space_group_name_H-M   'P 1'
#
loop_
_entity.id
_entity.type
_entity.pdbx_description
1 polymer ?
#
loop_
_entity_poly.entity_id
_entity_poly.type
_entity_poly.pdbx_seq_one_letter_code
_entity_poly.pdbx_strand_id
1 'polypeptide(L)'
;MDSPIDFSLADVNRNNIVFGVQGDFFKLHDGVRLHDAAGDPFVTLRKKIMTAHSRWQVFRGNSIESKDLLFSARKSSMLQVKTKLHVFLANNTAEDVCDFKVKESSSHDSVPFMLETLPQ
;
A
#
# COMPACT_ATOMS: atom_id res chain seq x y z
N MET A 1 21.60 -10.87 -7.71
CA MET A 1 21.85 -9.49 -7.27
C MET A 1 20.49 -8.87 -7.06
N ASP A 2 20.20 -8.41 -5.84
CA ASP A 2 19.01 -7.62 -5.59
C ASP A 2 19.06 -6.34 -6.44
N SER A 3 17.92 -5.94 -7.00
CA SER A 3 17.84 -4.72 -7.81
C SER A 3 18.14 -3.48 -6.94
N PRO A 4 18.72 -2.41 -7.51
CA PRO A 4 19.02 -1.20 -6.75
C PRO A 4 17.74 -0.56 -6.18
N ILE A 5 17.89 0.17 -5.08
CA ILE A 5 16.84 1.04 -4.52
C ILE A 5 16.57 2.16 -5.53
N ASP A 6 15.30 2.34 -5.92
CA ASP A 6 14.90 3.35 -6.91
C ASP A 6 14.62 4.71 -6.25
N PHE A 7 13.99 4.70 -5.07
CA PHE A 7 13.66 5.92 -4.32
C PHE A 7 13.90 5.73 -2.82
N SER A 8 14.10 6.83 -2.10
CA SER A 8 14.21 6.82 -0.64
C SER A 8 13.18 7.76 -0.02
N LEU A 9 12.46 7.28 0.98
CA LEU A 9 11.54 8.04 1.80
C LEU A 9 12.27 8.48 3.06
N ALA A 10 12.39 9.79 3.25
CA ALA A 10 13.02 10.38 4.42
C ALA A 10 11.99 11.08 5.31
N ASP A 11 12.37 11.29 6.57
CA ASP A 11 11.65 12.17 7.49
C ASP A 11 11.46 13.60 6.90
N VAL A 12 10.53 14.38 7.46
CA VAL A 12 10.24 15.76 7.06
C VAL A 12 11.48 16.65 7.01
N ASN A 13 12.45 16.40 7.89
CA ASN A 13 13.71 17.14 7.95
C ASN A 13 14.74 16.64 6.92
N ARG A 14 14.45 15.54 6.22
CA ARG A 14 15.29 14.85 5.22
C ARG A 14 16.66 14.35 5.71
N ASN A 15 16.88 14.34 7.02
CA ASN A 15 18.16 13.91 7.60
C ASN A 15 18.23 12.39 7.82
N ASN A 16 17.09 11.72 7.88
CA ASN A 16 16.99 10.28 8.16
C ASN A 16 16.15 9.59 7.09
N ILE A 17 16.72 8.59 6.43
CA ILE A 17 15.96 7.68 5.56
C ILE A 17 15.14 6.76 6.46
N VAL A 18 13.84 6.74 6.24
CA VAL A 18 12.89 5.88 6.96
C VAL A 18 12.65 4.61 6.15
N PHE A 19 12.52 4.73 4.82
CA PHE A 19 12.35 3.58 3.94
C PHE A 19 13.11 3.71 2.63
N GLY A 20 13.71 2.61 2.18
CA GLY A 20 14.09 2.41 0.79
C GLY A 20 12.91 1.86 -0.02
N VAL A 21 12.71 2.35 -1.23
CA VAL A 21 11.66 1.90 -2.14
C VAL A 21 12.30 1.26 -3.36
N GLN A 22 12.02 -0.01 -3.58
CA GLN A 22 12.48 -0.77 -4.72
C GLN A 22 11.27 -1.18 -5.55
N GLY A 23 11.20 -0.73 -6.80
CA GLY A 23 10.25 -1.20 -7.79
C GLY A 23 10.73 -2.52 -8.39
N ASP A 24 9.82 -3.48 -8.52
CA ASP A 24 10.12 -4.74 -9.21
C ASP A 24 9.61 -4.65 -10.65
N PHE A 25 10.42 -4.10 -11.56
CA PHE A 25 10.08 -3.93 -12.97
C PHE A 25 10.06 -5.25 -13.77
N PHE A 26 10.39 -6.40 -13.15
CA PHE A 26 10.85 -7.57 -13.92
C PHE A 26 9.94 -8.79 -13.98
N LYS A 27 8.80 -8.89 -13.29
CA LYS A 27 8.00 -10.14 -13.38
C LYS A 27 6.50 -9.93 -13.27
N LEU A 28 5.86 -9.59 -14.39
CA LEU A 28 4.41 -9.68 -14.66
C LEU A 28 3.43 -8.99 -13.68
N HIS A 29 3.85 -8.65 -12.47
CA HIS A 29 3.11 -8.09 -11.36
C HIS A 29 3.77 -6.76 -10.99
N ASP A 30 3.11 -5.64 -11.28
CA ASP A 30 3.53 -4.34 -10.73
C ASP A 30 3.62 -4.46 -9.20
N GLY A 31 4.83 -4.38 -8.66
CA GLY A 31 5.11 -4.56 -7.25
C GLY A 31 6.16 -3.60 -6.74
N VAL A 32 6.03 -3.21 -5.47
CA VAL A 32 6.94 -2.32 -4.76
C VAL A 32 7.36 -3.00 -3.47
N ARG A 33 8.65 -3.07 -3.21
CA ARG A 33 9.20 -3.48 -1.91
C ARG A 33 9.65 -2.25 -1.14
N LEU A 34 9.27 -2.21 0.12
CA LEU A 34 9.79 -1.24 1.08
C LEU A 34 10.82 -1.94 1.95
N HIS A 35 11.97 -1.31 2.08
CA HIS A 35 13.06 -1.69 2.97
C HIS A 35 13.11 -0.70 4.12
N ASP A 36 13.46 -1.15 5.32
CA ASP A 36 13.72 -0.25 6.44
C ASP A 36 15.05 0.51 6.28
N ALA A 37 15.43 1.29 7.29
CA ALA A 37 16.66 2.08 7.29
C ALA A 37 17.95 1.23 7.28
N ALA A 38 17.89 -0.04 7.68
CA ALA A 38 19.01 -0.98 7.60
C ALA A 38 19.11 -1.67 6.23
N GLY A 39 18.09 -1.49 5.37
CA GLY A 39 17.97 -2.15 4.08
C GLY A 39 17.24 -3.49 4.15
N ASP A 40 16.71 -3.86 5.33
CA ASP A 40 15.99 -5.11 5.49
C ASP A 40 14.57 -4.98 4.93
N PRO A 41 14.03 -6.03 4.27
CA PRO A 41 12.69 -5.99 3.72
C PRO A 41 11.62 -5.78 4.79
N PHE A 42 10.88 -4.68 4.69
CA PHE A 42 9.80 -4.33 5.61
C PHE A 42 8.45 -4.87 5.12
N VAL A 43 8.04 -4.48 3.90
CA VAL A 43 6.80 -4.96 3.27
C VAL A 43 6.92 -5.09 1.76
N THR A 44 6.14 -6.01 1.18
CA THR A 44 5.97 -6.16 -0.26
C THR A 44 4.54 -5.80 -0.65
N LEU A 45 4.39 -4.82 -1.53
CA LEU A 45 3.13 -4.44 -2.15
C LEU A 45 3.05 -5.04 -3.55
N ARG A 46 1.91 -5.64 -3.90
CA ARG A 46 1.68 -6.14 -5.26
C ARG A 46 0.28 -5.83 -5.75
N LYS A 47 0.16 -5.57 -7.05
CA LYS A 47 -1.14 -5.49 -7.72
C LYS A 47 -1.68 -6.89 -8.02
N LYS A 48 -2.95 -7.14 -7.71
CA LYS A 48 -3.65 -8.37 -8.05
C LYS A 48 -4.19 -8.26 -9.49
N ILE A 49 -3.47 -8.87 -10.44
CA ILE A 49 -3.67 -8.75 -11.90
C ILE A 49 -5.07 -9.19 -12.38
N MET A 50 -5.75 -10.08 -11.65
CA MET A 50 -7.02 -10.69 -12.07
C MET A 50 -8.24 -10.20 -11.28
N THR A 51 -8.28 -8.93 -10.87
CA THR A 51 -9.48 -8.36 -10.25
C THR A 51 -9.97 -7.14 -11.01
N ALA A 52 -11.27 -7.08 -11.27
CA ALA A 52 -11.90 -5.93 -11.93
C ALA A 52 -11.60 -4.60 -11.20
N HIS A 53 -11.27 -4.61 -9.91
CA HIS A 53 -11.21 -3.41 -9.06
C HIS A 53 -9.81 -2.85 -8.75
N SER A 54 -8.76 -3.21 -9.52
CA SER A 54 -7.38 -2.73 -9.28
C SER A 54 -6.97 -2.88 -7.80
N ARG A 55 -6.99 -4.12 -7.30
CA ARG A 55 -6.69 -4.42 -5.90
C ARG A 55 -5.19 -4.53 -5.66
N TRP A 56 -4.74 -3.98 -4.54
CA TRP A 56 -3.40 -4.11 -4.00
C TRP A 56 -3.42 -5.02 -2.78
N GLN A 57 -2.37 -5.79 -2.60
CA GLN A 57 -2.13 -6.60 -1.41
C GLN A 57 -0.77 -6.23 -0.84
N VAL A 58 -0.69 -6.15 0.49
CA VAL A 58 0.54 -5.81 1.21
C VAL A 58 0.89 -6.96 2.14
N PHE A 59 2.11 -7.44 2.03
CA PHE A 59 2.63 -8.61 2.73
C PHE A 59 3.83 -8.24 3.60
N ARG A 60 4.07 -9.00 4.65
CA ARG A 60 5.25 -8.85 5.52
C ARG A 60 6.53 -9.24 4.79
N GLY A 61 7.57 -8.40 4.92
CA GLY A 61 8.90 -8.63 4.34
C GLY A 61 8.85 -8.87 2.82
N ASN A 62 9.59 -9.87 2.36
CA ASN A 62 9.64 -10.29 0.95
C ASN A 62 8.56 -11.30 0.55
N SER A 63 7.62 -11.62 1.45
CA SER A 63 6.63 -12.66 1.19
C SER A 63 5.54 -12.21 0.23
N ILE A 64 4.93 -13.19 -0.44
CA ILE A 64 3.68 -13.03 -1.19
C ILE A 64 2.66 -14.13 -0.82
N GLU A 65 2.91 -14.84 0.29
CA GLU A 65 2.07 -15.91 0.80
C GLU A 65 0.89 -15.34 1.59
N SER A 66 -0.27 -16.02 1.54
CA SER A 66 -1.48 -15.56 2.22
C SER A 66 -1.31 -15.41 3.74
N LYS A 67 -0.46 -16.23 4.38
CA LYS A 67 -0.18 -16.15 5.83
C LYS A 67 0.51 -14.85 6.24
N ASP A 68 1.22 -14.23 5.30
CA ASP A 68 1.97 -13.00 5.51
C ASP A 68 1.22 -11.77 5.02
N LEU A 69 -0.01 -11.92 4.53
CA LEU A 69 -0.87 -10.80 4.18
C LEU A 69 -1.11 -9.94 5.42
N LEU A 70 -0.90 -8.64 5.30
CA LEU A 70 -1.16 -7.66 6.35
C LEU A 70 -2.51 -6.98 6.11
N PHE A 71 -2.71 -6.50 4.88
CA PHE A 71 -3.95 -5.90 4.44
C PHE A 71 -4.04 -5.90 2.92
N SER A 72 -5.21 -5.52 2.43
CA SER A 72 -5.44 -5.26 1.02
C SER A 72 -6.19 -3.96 0.85
N ALA A 73 -5.99 -3.31 -0.29
CA ALA A 73 -6.67 -2.07 -0.62
C ALA A 73 -7.26 -2.16 -2.03
N ARG A 74 -8.47 -1.66 -2.21
CA ARG A 74 -9.10 -1.53 -3.54
C ARG A 74 -9.72 -0.15 -3.70
N LYS A 75 -9.84 0.30 -4.94
CA LYS A 75 -10.67 1.47 -5.25
C LYS A 75 -12.10 1.18 -4.80
N SER A 76 -12.72 2.17 -4.17
CA SER A 76 -14.11 2.03 -3.70
C SER A 76 -15.14 2.06 -4.84
N SER A 77 -14.77 2.57 -6.02
CA SER A 77 -15.52 2.37 -7.27
C SER A 77 -14.60 2.55 -8.49
N MET A 78 -15.00 1.97 -9.63
CA MET A 78 -14.27 2.01 -10.90
C MET A 78 -14.33 3.37 -11.60
N LEU A 79 -15.37 4.17 -11.35
CA LEU A 79 -15.70 5.41 -12.08
C LEU A 79 -15.55 6.68 -11.21
N GLN A 80 -14.59 6.69 -10.27
CA GLN A 80 -14.42 7.83 -9.36
C GLN A 80 -13.50 8.92 -9.92
N VAL A 81 -13.96 10.18 -9.84
CA VAL A 81 -13.18 11.39 -10.14
C VAL A 81 -12.17 11.71 -9.02
N LYS A 82 -12.48 11.36 -7.76
CA LYS A 82 -11.61 11.54 -6.59
C LYS A 82 -11.11 10.21 -6.06
N THR A 83 -9.84 10.13 -5.65
CA THR A 83 -9.26 8.89 -5.13
C THR A 83 -9.90 8.52 -3.80
N LYS A 84 -10.56 7.35 -3.74
CA LYS A 84 -11.08 6.74 -2.51
C LYS A 84 -10.73 5.25 -2.47
N LEU A 85 -9.97 4.83 -1.47
CA LEU A 85 -9.58 3.45 -1.24
C LEU A 85 -10.30 2.87 -0.02
N HIS A 86 -10.76 1.64 -0.15
CA HIS A 86 -11.19 0.81 0.97
C HIS A 86 -10.06 -0.15 1.31
N VAL A 87 -9.68 -0.16 2.59
CA VAL A 87 -8.63 -1.01 3.15
C VAL A 87 -9.26 -2.09 4.02
N PHE A 88 -8.84 -3.33 3.83
CA PHE A 88 -9.30 -4.51 4.54
C PHE A 88 -8.09 -5.19 5.17
N LEU A 89 -8.07 -5.30 6.49
CA LEU A 89 -7.05 -6.03 7.23
C LEU A 89 -7.13 -7.52 6.92
N ALA A 90 -6.03 -8.25 7.06
CA ALA A 90 -5.97 -9.66 6.68
C ALA A 90 -6.96 -10.58 7.43
N ASN A 91 -7.39 -10.19 8.63
CA ASN A 91 -8.40 -10.92 9.40
C ASN A 91 -9.84 -10.62 8.96
N ASN A 92 -10.07 -9.56 8.17
CA ASN A 92 -11.37 -9.22 7.61
C ASN A 92 -11.60 -9.98 6.29
N THR A 93 -11.94 -11.27 6.41
CA THR A 93 -12.08 -12.16 5.25
C THR A 93 -13.41 -12.01 4.52
N ALA A 94 -14.44 -11.48 5.18
CA ALA A 94 -15.74 -11.23 4.57
C ALA A 94 -15.71 -10.01 3.62
N GLU A 95 -14.95 -8.97 3.99
CA GLU A 95 -14.82 -7.72 3.23
C GLU A 95 -16.14 -6.98 2.95
N ASP A 96 -17.17 -7.22 3.77
CA ASP A 96 -18.47 -6.54 3.69
C ASP A 96 -18.35 -5.07 4.09
N VAL A 97 -17.57 -4.79 5.13
CA VAL A 97 -17.23 -3.45 5.63
C VAL A 97 -15.71 -3.30 5.64
N CYS A 98 -15.19 -2.17 5.14
CA CYS A 98 -13.76 -1.91 5.18
C CYS A 98 -13.31 -1.41 6.54
N ASP A 99 -12.11 -1.79 6.97
CA ASP A 99 -11.52 -1.36 8.24
C ASP A 99 -11.13 0.12 8.20
N PHE A 100 -10.60 0.55 7.05
CA PHE A 100 -10.23 1.94 6.84
C PHE A 100 -10.66 2.47 5.47
N LYS A 101 -10.93 3.77 5.43
CA LYS A 101 -11.11 4.55 4.20
C LYS A 101 -9.99 5.54 4.04
N VAL A 102 -9.36 5.53 2.88
CA VAL A 102 -8.46 6.62 2.45
C VAL A 102 -9.21 7.45 1.44
N LYS A 103 -9.32 8.76 1.68
CA LYS A 103 -9.94 9.71 0.75
C LYS A 103 -9.06 10.93 0.60
N GLU A 104 -9.11 11.54 -0.58
CA GLU A 104 -8.60 12.89 -0.77
C GLU A 104 -9.33 13.86 0.16
N SER A 105 -8.60 14.81 0.73
CA SER A 105 -9.22 15.86 1.55
C SER A 105 -10.04 16.79 0.65
N SER A 106 -11.15 17.30 1.19
CA SER A 106 -12.01 18.26 0.48
C SER A 106 -11.80 19.71 0.94
N SER A 107 -10.93 19.95 1.92
CA SER A 107 -10.65 21.28 2.45
C SER A 107 -9.48 21.92 1.71
N HIS A 108 -9.45 23.25 1.71
CA HIS A 108 -8.30 24.06 1.27
C HIS A 108 -7.05 23.90 2.18
N ASP A 109 -7.03 22.89 3.05
CA ASP A 109 -5.94 22.65 3.99
C ASP A 109 -4.88 21.74 3.36
N SER A 110 -3.64 21.96 3.75
CA SER A 110 -2.39 21.40 3.22
C SER A 110 -2.22 19.87 3.33
N VAL A 111 -3.25 19.09 3.66
CA VAL A 111 -3.18 17.64 3.84
C VAL A 111 -3.87 16.93 2.68
N PRO A 112 -3.15 16.27 1.76
CA PRO A 112 -3.74 15.76 0.52
C PRO A 112 -4.65 14.52 0.71
N PHE A 113 -4.46 13.76 1.79
CA PHE A 113 -5.23 12.54 2.07
C PHE A 113 -5.60 12.42 3.55
N MET A 114 -6.73 11.78 3.82
CA MET A 114 -7.24 11.48 5.15
C MET A 114 -7.57 9.99 5.30
N LEU A 115 -7.22 9.43 6.46
CA LEU A 115 -7.55 8.06 6.86
C LEU A 115 -8.68 8.08 7.89
N GLU A 116 -9.72 7.30 7.66
CA GLU A 116 -10.85 7.16 8.59
C GLU A 116 -11.05 5.69 8.96
N THR A 117 -11.15 5.41 10.26
CA THR A 117 -11.57 4.10 10.80
C THR A 117 -13.08 3.97 10.74
N LEU A 118 -13.60 2.80 10.41
CA LEU A 118 -15.03 2.50 10.54
C LEU A 118 -15.30 1.65 11.78
N PRO A 119 -16.45 1.84 12.45
CA PRO A 119 -16.92 0.89 13.45
C PRO A 119 -17.15 -0.47 12.76
N GLN A 120 -16.70 -1.54 13.40
CA GLN A 120 -16.92 -2.91 12.94
C GLN A 120 -18.28 -3.44 13.40
#